data_AF-A0AA88L1B8-F1
#
_entry.id   AF-A0AA88L1B8-F1
#
_cell.length_a   1.000
_cell.length_b   1.000
_cell.length_c   1.000
_cell.angle_alpha   90.00
_cell.angle_beta   90.00
_cell.angle_gamma   90.00
#
_symmetry.space_group_name_H-M   'P 1'
#
loop_
_entity.id
_entity.type
_entity.pdbx_description
1 polymer ?
#
loop_
_entity_poly.entity_id
_entity_poly.type
_entity_poly.pdbx_seq_one_letter_code
_entity_poly.pdbx_strand_id
1 'polypeptide(L)'
;MKIIPENQDAAVVDSERLNRIESRRKCLLRVKEKQNNVVLSLCHLWREISLLYSSGKSEEFEYLPQRAASCLIAGETLELYDGDANMLNVEWITAVFKSLASVLPHRKLLVLSVI
;
A
#
# COMPACT_ATOMS: atom_id res chain seq x y z
N MET A 1 24.56 54.92 -28.11
CA MET A 1 24.63 53.77 -27.17
C MET A 1 23.21 53.25 -26.98
N LYS A 2 22.84 52.17 -27.68
CA LYS A 2 21.48 51.60 -27.64
C LYS A 2 21.48 50.48 -26.60
N ILE A 3 20.73 50.65 -25.52
CA ILE A 3 20.56 49.62 -24.48
C ILE A 3 19.76 48.47 -25.11
N ILE A 4 20.35 47.28 -25.15
CA ILE A 4 19.66 46.05 -25.57
C ILE A 4 18.65 45.72 -24.46
N PRO A 5 17.35 45.53 -24.74
CA PRO A 5 16.40 45.20 -23.70
C PRO A 5 16.68 43.77 -23.22
N GLU A 6 16.83 43.65 -21.91
CA GLU A 6 17.00 42.38 -21.21
C GLU A 6 15.80 41.47 -21.50
N ASN A 7 16.06 40.20 -21.81
CA ASN A 7 15.14 39.25 -22.42
C ASN A 7 14.00 38.84 -21.47
N GLN A 8 13.01 39.71 -21.33
CA GLN A 8 11.86 39.61 -20.43
C GLN A 8 11.00 38.36 -20.70
N ASP A 9 10.95 37.89 -21.95
CA ASP A 9 10.17 36.73 -22.36
C ASP A 9 10.76 35.41 -21.84
N ALA A 10 12.09 35.30 -21.72
CA ALA A 10 12.74 34.09 -21.19
C ALA A 10 12.47 33.89 -19.69
N ALA A 11 12.42 34.98 -18.91
CA ALA A 11 12.13 34.93 -17.47
C ALA A 11 10.66 34.59 -17.18
N VAL A 12 9.72 35.06 -18.01
CA VAL A 12 8.30 34.75 -17.90
C VAL A 12 8.03 33.28 -18.21
N VAL A 13 8.67 32.73 -19.25
CA VAL A 13 8.55 31.31 -19.63
C VAL A 13 9.10 30.38 -18.53
N ASP A 14 10.18 30.75 -17.87
CA ASP A 14 10.77 29.94 -16.78
C ASP A 14 9.91 29.97 -15.51
N SER A 15 9.32 31.13 -15.17
CA SER A 15 8.30 31.30 -14.12
C SER A 15 7.08 30.40 -14.34
N GLU A 16 6.52 30.39 -15.55
CA GLU A 16 5.37 29.53 -15.87
C GLU A 16 5.73 28.04 -15.80
N ARG A 17 6.95 27.67 -16.19
CA ARG A 17 7.43 26.30 -16.11
C ARG A 17 7.57 25.84 -14.66
N LEU A 18 8.14 26.67 -13.80
CA LEU A 18 8.24 26.41 -12.36
C LEU A 18 6.86 26.27 -11.72
N ASN A 19 5.93 27.17 -12.03
CA ASN A 19 4.55 27.09 -11.54
C ASN A 19 3.84 25.78 -11.97
N ARG A 20 4.08 25.32 -13.20
CA ARG A 20 3.57 24.02 -13.68
C ARG A 20 4.19 22.84 -12.94
N ILE A 21 5.50 22.86 -12.69
CA ILE A 21 6.19 21.81 -11.93
C ILE A 21 5.65 21.74 -10.51
N GLU A 22 5.49 22.89 -9.84
CA GLU A 22 4.97 22.94 -8.48
C GLU A 22 3.53 22.44 -8.40
N SER A 23 2.69 22.84 -9.36
CA SER A 23 1.31 22.38 -9.46
C SER A 23 1.22 20.86 -9.66
N ARG A 24 2.08 20.29 -10.52
CA ARG A 24 2.17 18.84 -10.72
C ARG A 24 2.66 18.12 -9.47
N ARG A 25 3.65 18.67 -8.77
CA ARG A 25 4.16 18.12 -7.50
C ARG A 25 3.05 18.08 -6.45
N LYS A 26 2.28 19.16 -6.30
CA LYS A 26 1.11 19.22 -5.39
C LYS A 26 0.08 18.16 -5.76
N CYS A 27 -0.22 18.01 -7.05
CA CYS A 27 -1.14 16.97 -7.54
C CYS A 27 -0.64 15.55 -7.21
N LEU A 28 0.63 15.25 -7.47
CA LEU A 28 1.25 13.95 -7.17
C LEU A 28 1.20 13.62 -5.68
N LEU A 29 1.53 14.58 -4.81
CA LEU A 29 1.46 14.38 -3.36
C LEU A 29 0.03 14.08 -2.91
N ARG A 30 -0.96 14.79 -3.47
CA ARG A 30 -2.37 14.56 -3.18
C ARG A 30 -2.85 13.17 -3.61
N VAL A 31 -2.43 12.71 -4.79
CA VAL A 31 -2.78 11.36 -5.28
C VAL A 31 -2.10 10.30 -4.43
N LYS A 32 -0.83 10.50 -4.06
CA LYS A 32 -0.09 9.60 -3.17
C LYS A 32 -0.74 9.47 -1.80
N GLU A 33 -1.17 10.58 -1.20
CA GLU A 33 -1.88 10.59 0.07
C GLU A 33 -3.20 9.79 -0.01
N LYS A 34 -3.99 10.04 -1.07
CA LYS A 34 -5.22 9.25 -1.31
C LYS A 34 -4.93 7.76 -1.47
N GLN A 35 -3.89 7.40 -2.22
CA GLN A 35 -3.48 6.02 -2.40
C GLN A 35 -3.09 5.39 -1.06
N ASN A 36 -2.30 6.08 -0.25
CA ASN A 36 -1.92 5.60 1.08
C ASN A 36 -3.16 5.35 1.96
N ASN A 37 -4.12 6.28 1.98
CA ASN A 37 -5.35 6.12 2.76
C ASN A 37 -6.18 4.90 2.31
N VAL A 38 -6.22 4.64 1.01
CA VAL A 38 -6.89 3.43 0.46
C VAL A 38 -6.15 2.16 0.89
N VAL A 39 -4.82 2.13 0.78
CA VAL A 39 -4.01 0.98 1.20
C VAL A 39 -4.18 0.69 2.70
N LEU A 40 -4.17 1.73 3.55
CA LEU A 40 -4.40 1.60 4.98
C LEU A 40 -5.81 1.05 5.28
N SER A 41 -6.82 1.55 4.57
CA SER A 41 -8.20 1.07 4.72
C SER A 41 -8.34 -0.40 4.32
N LEU A 42 -7.63 -0.85 3.28
CA LEU A 42 -7.58 -2.26 2.88
C LEU A 42 -6.85 -3.13 3.91
N CYS A 43 -5.78 -2.63 4.52
CA CYS A 43 -5.07 -3.32 5.60
C CYS A 43 -6.01 -3.57 6.80
N HIS A 44 -6.73 -2.53 7.24
CA HIS A 44 -7.71 -2.66 8.32
C HIS A 44 -8.85 -3.63 7.94
N LEU A 45 -9.32 -3.59 6.69
CA LEU A 45 -10.34 -4.53 6.22
C LEU A 45 -9.86 -5.98 6.34
N TRP A 46 -8.61 -6.27 5.93
CA TRP A 46 -8.04 -7.61 6.10
C TRP A 46 -7.94 -8.04 7.55
N ARG A 47 -7.63 -7.11 8.47
CA ARG A 47 -7.65 -7.36 9.90
C ARG A 47 -9.04 -7.76 10.38
N GLU A 48 -10.10 -7.05 9.96
CA GLU A 48 -11.48 -7.43 10.32
C GLU A 48 -11.89 -8.78 9.71
N ILE A 49 -11.48 -9.05 8.47
CA ILE A 49 -11.69 -10.36 7.81
C ILE A 49 -10.98 -11.46 8.60
N SER A 50 -9.79 -11.20 9.14
CA SER A 50 -9.10 -12.17 9.99
C SER A 50 -9.96 -12.55 11.19
N LEU A 51 -10.59 -11.56 11.84
CA LEU A 51 -11.44 -11.77 12.99
C LEU A 51 -12.68 -12.59 12.62
N LEU A 52 -13.31 -12.29 11.48
CA LEU A 52 -14.43 -13.07 10.96
C LEU A 52 -14.03 -14.53 10.73
N TYR A 53 -12.90 -14.76 10.04
CA TYR A 53 -12.35 -16.09 9.79
C TYR A 53 -12.14 -16.89 11.09
N SER A 54 -11.59 -16.25 12.13
CA SER A 54 -11.31 -16.93 13.41
C SER A 54 -12.53 -17.03 14.33
N SER A 55 -13.55 -16.19 14.13
CA SER A 55 -14.77 -16.18 14.96
C SER A 55 -15.75 -17.30 14.63
N GLY A 56 -15.68 -17.86 13.42
CA GLY A 56 -16.58 -18.92 12.98
C GLY A 56 -15.90 -19.84 11.98
N LYS A 57 -15.83 -21.14 12.31
CA LYS A 57 -15.43 -22.22 11.39
C LYS A 57 -16.53 -22.49 10.34
N SER A 58 -16.98 -21.45 9.65
CA SER A 58 -17.87 -21.59 8.51
C SER A 58 -17.02 -21.93 7.30
N GLU A 59 -17.40 -22.97 6.56
CA GLU A 59 -16.81 -23.32 5.27
C GLU A 59 -16.83 -22.11 4.31
N GLU A 60 -17.76 -21.17 4.52
CA GLU A 60 -17.88 -19.92 3.76
C GLU A 60 -16.63 -19.03 3.84
N PHE A 61 -15.77 -19.20 4.84
CA PHE A 61 -14.58 -18.36 5.02
C PHE A 61 -13.26 -19.05 4.62
N GLU A 62 -13.29 -20.33 4.25
CA GLU A 62 -12.08 -21.10 3.93
C GLU A 62 -11.30 -20.56 2.72
N TYR A 63 -11.98 -19.85 1.80
CA TYR A 63 -11.33 -19.27 0.63
C TYR A 63 -10.56 -17.98 0.92
N LEU A 64 -10.84 -17.32 2.05
CA LEU A 64 -10.29 -15.99 2.36
C LEU A 64 -8.76 -16.00 2.55
N PRO A 65 -8.15 -16.99 3.25
CA PRO A 65 -6.70 -17.11 3.30
C PRO A 65 -6.04 -17.23 1.92
N GLN A 66 -6.68 -17.91 0.97
CA GLN A 66 -6.18 -18.03 -0.40
C GLN A 66 -6.23 -16.69 -1.15
N ARG A 67 -7.27 -15.88 -0.92
CA ARG A 67 -7.37 -14.51 -1.46
C ARG A 67 -6.29 -13.60 -0.88
N ALA A 68 -6.07 -13.65 0.43
CA ALA A 68 -5.01 -12.89 1.09
C ALA A 68 -3.62 -13.29 0.58
N ALA A 69 -3.35 -14.59 0.39
CA ALA A 69 -2.11 -15.06 -0.21
C ALA A 69 -1.91 -14.54 -1.65
N SER A 70 -2.98 -14.47 -2.45
CA SER A 70 -2.93 -13.88 -3.79
C SER A 70 -2.58 -12.38 -3.76
N CYS A 71 -3.11 -11.64 -2.78
CA CYS A 71 -2.74 -10.25 -2.55
C CYS A 71 -1.25 -10.09 -2.21
N LEU A 72 -0.71 -10.94 -1.33
CA LEU A 72 0.72 -10.93 -1.01
C LEU A 72 1.60 -11.22 -2.24
N ILE A 73 1.19 -12.14 -3.12
CA ILE A 73 1.89 -12.43 -4.38
C ILE A 73 1.85 -11.21 -5.32
N ALA A 74 0.75 -10.46 -5.32
CA ALA A 74 0.63 -9.22 -6.10
C ALA A 74 1.45 -8.05 -5.53
N GLY A 75 2.07 -8.22 -4.35
CA GLY A 75 2.84 -7.18 -3.68
C GLY A 75 2.00 -6.22 -2.84
N GLU A 76 0.76 -6.59 -2.53
CA GLU A 76 -0.12 -5.81 -1.66
C GLU A 76 0.24 -6.02 -0.19
N THR A 77 0.02 -4.98 0.61
CA THR A 77 0.26 -5.00 2.06
C THR A 77 -0.86 -5.71 2.82
N LEU A 78 -0.48 -6.48 3.83
CA LEU A 78 -1.38 -7.15 4.76
C LEU A 78 -0.99 -6.76 6.19
N GLU A 79 -1.92 -6.23 6.97
CA GLU A 79 -1.71 -5.98 8.39
C GLU A 79 -1.87 -7.29 9.16
N LEU A 80 -0.80 -7.68 9.87
CA LEU A 80 -0.78 -8.93 10.64
C LEU A 80 -1.09 -8.70 12.12
N TYR A 81 -0.80 -7.51 12.63
CA TYR A 81 -0.83 -7.19 14.06
C TYR A 81 -1.61 -5.90 14.30
N ASP A 82 -2.57 -5.98 15.21
CA ASP A 82 -3.34 -4.84 15.67
C ASP A 82 -2.62 -4.18 16.85
N GLY A 83 -2.03 -3.01 16.60
CA GLY A 83 -1.32 -2.23 17.61
C GLY A 83 -2.25 -1.65 18.69
N ASP A 84 -3.48 -1.30 18.34
CA ASP A 84 -4.43 -0.66 19.27
C ASP A 84 -5.05 -1.69 20.22
N ALA A 85 -5.37 -2.88 19.70
CA ALA A 85 -5.91 -3.98 20.50
C ALA A 85 -4.83 -4.89 21.12
N ASN A 86 -3.55 -4.68 20.79
CA ASN A 86 -2.43 -5.54 21.15
C ASN A 86 -2.70 -7.02 20.83
N MET A 87 -3.18 -7.29 19.62
CA MET A 87 -3.72 -8.57 19.21
C MET A 87 -3.14 -9.05 17.89
N LEU A 88 -2.80 -10.35 17.85
CA LEU A 88 -2.31 -11.05 16.67
C LEU A 88 -3.23 -12.24 16.36
N ASN A 89 -3.79 -12.29 15.16
CA ASN A 89 -4.63 -13.40 14.76
C ASN A 89 -3.81 -14.57 14.17
N VAL A 90 -3.25 -15.39 15.05
CA VAL A 90 -2.32 -16.48 14.67
C VAL A 90 -2.98 -17.51 13.74
N GLU A 91 -4.25 -17.83 13.94
CA GLU A 91 -4.99 -18.79 13.11
C GLU A 91 -5.08 -18.31 11.66
N TRP A 92 -5.51 -17.05 11.48
CA TRP A 92 -5.55 -16.39 10.17
C TRP A 92 -4.18 -16.35 9.50
N ILE A 93 -3.15 -15.84 10.20
CA ILE A 93 -1.80 -15.72 9.64
C ILE A 93 -1.26 -17.08 9.20
N THR A 94 -1.48 -18.11 10.02
CA THR A 94 -1.07 -19.48 9.70
C THR A 94 -1.79 -19.99 8.45
N ALA A 95 -3.09 -19.73 8.31
CA ALA A 95 -3.85 -20.11 7.13
C ALA A 95 -3.34 -19.39 5.87
N VAL A 96 -3.09 -18.08 5.94
CA VAL A 96 -2.57 -17.29 4.82
C VAL A 96 -1.20 -17.82 4.39
N PHE A 97 -0.29 -18.11 5.33
CA PHE A 97 1.03 -18.65 5.00
C PHE A 97 0.99 -20.07 4.47
N LYS A 98 0.06 -20.92 4.94
CA LYS A 98 -0.18 -22.23 4.31
C LYS A 98 -0.66 -22.09 2.87
N SER A 99 -1.59 -21.17 2.60
CA SER A 99 -2.04 -20.85 1.24
C SER A 99 -0.92 -20.26 0.37
N LEU A 100 -0.03 -19.44 0.94
CA LEU A 100 1.12 -18.90 0.22
C LEU A 100 2.12 -20.02 -0.12
N ALA A 101 2.40 -20.91 0.82
CA ALA A 101 3.31 -22.04 0.64
C ALA A 101 2.81 -23.06 -0.38
N SER A 102 1.48 -23.22 -0.53
CA SER A 102 0.92 -24.11 -1.54
C SER A 102 1.06 -23.56 -2.97
N VAL A 103 1.01 -22.23 -3.13
CA VAL A 103 1.20 -21.55 -4.43
C VAL A 103 2.68 -21.35 -4.77
N LEU A 104 3.54 -21.18 -3.76
CA LEU A 104 4.98 -20.95 -3.91
C LEU A 104 5.80 -22.08 -3.26
N PRO A 105 5.71 -23.32 -3.79
CA PRO A 105 6.41 -24.46 -3.20
C PRO A 105 7.93 -24.26 -3.26
N HIS A 106 8.61 -24.72 -2.20
CA HIS A 106 10.08 -24.68 -2.08
C HIS A 106 10.71 -23.27 -2.13
N ARG A 107 9.94 -22.21 -1.87
CA ARG A 107 10.48 -20.85 -1.73
C ARG A 107 10.88 -20.57 -0.28
N LYS A 108 11.93 -19.76 -0.11
CA LYS A 108 12.39 -19.28 1.20
C LYS A 108 11.77 -17.91 1.45
N LEU A 109 11.30 -17.68 2.67
CA LEU A 109 10.83 -16.37 3.12
C LEU A 109 12.05 -15.59 3.66
N LEU A 110 12.30 -14.41 3.11
CA LEU A 110 13.22 -13.42 3.68
C LEU A 110 12.38 -12.36 4.39
N VAL A 111 12.60 -12.17 5.69
CA VAL A 111 11.93 -11.13 6.47
C VAL A 111 12.88 -9.96 6.62
N LEU A 112 12.51 -8.81 6.04
CA LEU A 112 13.18 -7.53 6.25
C LEU A 112 12.33 -6.69 7.20
N SER A 113 12.90 -6.30 8.34
CA SER A 113 12.25 -5.42 9.31
C SER A 113 12.95 -4.06 9.28
N VAL A 114 12.14 -3.00 9.31
CA VAL A 114 12.58 -1.61 9.48
C VAL A 114 11.87 -1.10 10.73
N ILE A 115 12.64 -0.62 11.70
CA ILE A 115 12.17 -0.09 12.99
C ILE A 115 12.35 1.42 12.97
#